data_AF-A0A6I1DX12-F1
#
_entry.id   AF-A0A6I1DX12-F1
#
_cell.length_a   1.000
_cell.length_b   1.000
_cell.length_c   1.000
_cell.angle_alpha   90.00
_cell.angle_beta   90.00
_cell.angle_gamma   90.00
#
_symmetry.space_group_name_H-M   'P 1'
#
loop_
_entity.id
_entity.type
_entity.pdbx_description
1 polymer ?
#
loop_
_entity_poly.entity_id
_entity_poly.type
_entity_poly.pdbx_seq_one_letter_code
_entity_poly.pdbx_strand_id
1 'polypeptide(L)' 'LHLYVHKGHTELGEGERLVKTLSMKLAQGLPKEWRVFPSNEWPKEFNILALPYEVFAKERGSSWAKHL' A
#
# COMPACT_ATOMS: atom_id res chain seq x y z
N LEU A 1 -5.60 -1.33 11.19
CA LEU A 1 -6.32 -0.83 9.98
C LEU A 1 -5.67 -1.44 8.74
N HIS A 2 -6.44 -1.76 7.71
CA HIS A 2 -5.90 -2.06 6.38
C HIS A 2 -6.20 -0.87 5.45
N LEU A 3 -5.17 -0.13 5.03
CA LEU A 3 -5.30 1.00 4.11
C LEU A 3 -5.04 0.52 2.67
N TYR A 4 -6.11 0.28 1.91
CA TYR A 4 -6.00 -0.09 0.51
C TYR A 4 -5.76 1.14 -0.36
N VAL A 5 -4.62 1.17 -1.06
CA VAL A 5 -4.33 2.20 -2.08
C VAL A 5 -4.81 1.69 -3.44
N HIS A 6 -5.83 2.33 -3.99
CA HIS A 6 -6.43 1.94 -5.27
C HIS A 6 -5.57 2.36 -6.47
N LYS A 7 -4.44 1.66 -6.72
CA LYS A 7 -3.52 1.92 -7.84
C LYS A 7 -4.01 1.36 -9.19
N GLY A 8 -4.79 0.28 -9.17
CA GLY A 8 -5.11 -0.52 -10.36
C GLY A 8 -4.13 -1.69 -10.55
N HIS A 9 -4.31 -2.45 -11.64
CA HIS A 9 -3.46 -3.60 -11.96
C HIS A 9 -1.98 -3.18 -12.04
N THR A 10 -1.12 -3.92 -11.36
CA THR A 10 0.31 -3.66 -11.25
C THR A 10 1.03 -5.00 -11.26
N GLU A 11 2.20 -5.08 -11.90
CA GLU A 11 3.06 -6.26 -11.82
C GLU A 11 3.45 -6.53 -10.35
N LEU A 12 3.53 -7.80 -9.95
CA LEU A 12 3.68 -8.17 -8.54
C LEU A 12 4.95 -7.57 -7.91
N GLY A 13 6.11 -7.74 -8.57
CA GLY A 13 7.38 -7.20 -8.10
C GLY A 13 7.41 -5.67 -8.08
N GLU A 14 6.81 -5.01 -9.06
CA GLU A 14 6.62 -3.55 -9.07
C GLU A 14 5.78 -3.11 -7.87
N GLY A 15 4.70 -3.82 -7.56
CA GLY A 15 3.84 -3.57 -6.40
C GLY A 15 4.58 -3.72 -5.07
N GLU A 16 5.33 -4.81 -4.90
CA GLU A 16 6.19 -5.07 -3.73
C GLU A 16 7.21 -3.94 -3.53
N ARG A 17 7.92 -3.56 -4.59
CA ARG A 17 8.92 -2.49 -4.55
C ARG A 17 8.29 -1.14 -4.23
N LEU A 18 7.15 -0.84 -4.85
CA LEU A 18 6.44 0.43 -4.65
C LEU A 18 6.00 0.58 -3.20
N VAL A 19 5.31 -0.41 -2.64
CA VAL A 19 4.79 -0.33 -1.28
C VAL A 19 5.92 -0.30 -0.24
N LYS A 20 7.03 -1.01 -0.50
CA LYS A 20 8.25 -0.94 0.35
C LYS A 20 8.88 0.44 0.31
N THR A 21 8.92 1.09 -0.85
CA THR A 21 9.41 2.47 -1.01
C THR A 21 8.55 3.48 -0.23
N LEU A 22 7.23 3.37 -0.34
CA LEU A 22 6.29 4.21 0.42
C LEU A 22 6.45 3.99 1.93
N SER A 23 6.60 2.73 2.36
CA SER A 23 6.84 2.36 3.76
C SER A 23 8.10 3.01 4.33
N MET A 24 9.22 2.97 3.57
CA MET A 24 10.47 3.60 3.98
C MET A 24 10.33 5.12 4.11
N LYS A 25 9.61 5.77 3.19
CA LYS A 25 9.34 7.22 3.27
C LYS A 25 8.50 7.57 4.49
N LEU A 26 7.44 6.81 4.76
CA LEU A 26 6.59 7.05 5.93
C LEU A 26 7.36 6.87 7.24
N ALA A 27 8.24 5.87 7.30
CA ALA A 27 9.07 5.58 8.47
C ALA A 27 10.10 6.70 8.81
N GLN A 28 10.34 7.65 7.90
CA GLN A 28 11.15 8.83 8.20
C GLN A 28 10.43 9.83 9.12
N GLY A 29 9.09 9.85 9.08
CA GLY A 29 8.26 10.78 9.85
C GLY A 29 7.47 10.13 11.00
N LEU A 30 7.35 8.81 11.03
CA LEU A 30 6.58 8.06 12.03
C LEU A 30 7.31 6.79 12.46
N PRO A 31 7.22 6.38 13.74
CA PRO A 31 7.72 5.08 14.18
C PRO A 31 7.01 3.96 13.42
N LYS A 32 7.77 2.96 12.97
CA LYS A 32 7.22 1.87 12.14
C LYS A 32 6.38 0.90 12.97
N GLU A 33 5.07 1.04 12.88
CA GLU A 33 4.08 0.20 13.57
C GLU A 33 3.15 -0.53 12.58
N TRP A 34 3.64 -0.76 11.36
CA TRP A 34 2.86 -1.37 10.27
C TRP A 34 3.63 -2.44 9.49
N ARG A 35 2.85 -3.23 8.76
CA ARG A 35 3.30 -4.14 7.69
C ARG A 35 2.76 -3.63 6.35
N VAL A 36 3.38 -4.04 5.26
CA VAL A 36 2.96 -3.67 3.90
C VAL A 36 2.72 -4.91 3.05
N PHE A 37 1.77 -4.77 2.11
CA PHE A 37 1.34 -5.84 1.21
C PHE A 37 1.22 -5.29 -0.22
N PRO A 38 1.58 -6.07 -1.26
CA PRO A 38 2.22 -7.39 -1.19
C PRO A 38 3.68 -7.31 -0.72
N SER A 39 4.22 -8.44 -0.23
CA SER A 39 5.61 -8.57 0.23
C SER A 39 6.18 -9.96 -0.04
N ASN A 40 7.48 -10.02 -0.31
CA ASN A 40 8.27 -11.24 -0.44
C ASN A 40 9.00 -11.64 0.87
N GLU A 41 8.75 -10.92 1.98
CA GLU A 41 9.31 -11.21 3.30
C GLU A 41 8.66 -12.45 3.97
N TRP A 42 7.58 -12.97 3.38
CA TRP A 42 6.85 -14.17 3.81
C TRP A 42 6.37 -14.99 2.60
N PRO A 43 5.95 -16.26 2.80
CA PRO A 43 5.43 -17.09 1.71
C PRO A 43 4.27 -16.43 0.96
N LYS A 44 4.11 -16.76 -0.32
CA LYS A 44 3.16 -16.07 -1.21
C LYS A 44 1.72 -16.13 -0.71
N GLU A 45 1.34 -17.26 -0.12
CA GLU A 45 0.03 -17.54 0.46
C GLU A 45 -0.27 -16.70 1.71
N PHE A 46 0.72 -16.03 2.31
CA PHE A 46 0.53 -15.08 3.41
C PHE A 46 0.21 -13.66 2.91
N ASN A 47 0.27 -13.41 1.60
CA ASN A 47 -0.19 -12.15 0.99
C ASN A 47 -1.73 -12.12 0.85
N ILE A 48 -2.42 -12.47 1.93
CA ILE A 48 -3.87 -12.43 2.07
C ILE A 48 -4.23 -11.47 3.20
N LEU A 49 -5.44 -10.91 3.12
CA LEU A 49 -5.95 -9.98 4.12
C LEU A 49 -7.33 -10.44 4.58
N ALA A 50 -7.56 -10.42 5.89
CA ALA A 50 -8.89 -10.63 6.44
C ALA A 50 -9.87 -9.58 5.88
N LEU A 51 -11.12 -9.98 5.63
CA LEU A 51 -12.15 -9.07 5.12
C LEU A 51 -12.32 -7.89 6.10
N PRO A 52 -12.35 -6.64 5.61
CA PRO A 52 -12.53 -5.49 6.46
C PRO A 52 -13.96 -5.46 7.02
N TYR A 53 -14.09 -5.14 8.30
CA TYR A 53 -15.38 -5.11 9.00
C TYR A 53 -16.13 -3.78 8.79
N GLU A 54 -15.41 -2.65 8.83
CA GLU A 54 -15.98 -1.31 8.67
C GLU A 54 -15.02 -0.39 7.90
N VAL A 55 -15.57 0.70 7.37
CA VAL A 55 -14.78 1.77 6.72
C VAL A 55 -14.34 2.76 7.78
N PHE A 56 -13.03 2.87 8.00
CA PHE A 56 -12.46 3.85 8.93
C PHE A 56 -12.42 5.27 8.34
N ALA A 57 -11.88 5.42 7.13
CA ALA A 57 -11.82 6.68 6.39
C ALA A 57 -11.72 6.41 4.87
N LYS A 58 -12.02 7.41 4.05
CA LYS A 58 -11.99 7.29 2.57
C LYS A 58 -11.69 8.64 1.91
N GLU A 59 -10.77 8.63 0.95
CA GLU A 59 -10.45 9.80 0.11
C GLU A 59 -10.59 9.47 -1.38
N ARG A 60 -10.96 10.46 -2.21
CA ARG A 60 -11.04 10.39 -3.67
C ARG A 60 -10.56 11.71 -4.27
N GLY A 61 -9.89 11.66 -5.42
CA GLY A 61 -9.42 12.84 -6.13
C GLY A 61 -8.93 12.51 -7.53
N SER A 62 -8.82 13.55 -8.37
CA SER A 62 -8.18 13.51 -9.68
C SER A 62 -7.26 14.72 -9.80
N SER A 63 -6.19 14.60 -10.57
CA SER A 63 -5.24 15.68 -10.81
C SER A 63 -4.96 15.79 -12.30
N TRP A 64 -4.81 17.02 -12.78
CA TRP A 64 -4.37 17.33 -14.13
C TRP A 64 -3.29 18.40 -14.07
N ALA A 65 -2.14 18.13 -14.69
CA ALA A 65 -1.09 19.11 -14.89
C ALA A 65 -0.50 18.92 -16.29
N LYS A 66 -0.20 20.04 -16.96
CA LYS A 66 0.32 20.04 -18.34
C LYS A 66 1.70 19.41 -18.49
N HIS A 67 2.46 19.27 -17.39
CA HIS A 67 3.87 18.89 -17.37
C HIS A 67 4.24 17.89 -16.26
N LEU A 68 3.28 17.11 -15.76
CA LEU A 68 3.57 15.90 -14.96
C LEU A 68 3.68 14.68 -15.87
#